data_AF-A0A9D9DG85-F1
#
_entry.id   AF-A0A9D9DG85-F1
#
_cell.length_a   1.000
_cell.length_b   1.000
_cell.length_c   1.000
_cell.angle_alpha   90.00
_cell.angle_beta   90.00
_cell.angle_gamma   90.00
#
_symmetry.space_group_name_H-M   'P 1'
#
loop_
_entity.id
_entity.type
_entity.pdbx_description
1 polymer ?
#
loop_
_entity_poly.entity_id
_entity_poly.type
_entity_poly.pdbx_seq_one_letter_code
_entity_poly.pdbx_strand_id
1 'polypeptide(L)'
;MKNVVALVNLHNSPNLGILTQNRPLASTTFLGRYTFIDFALSNLTNSGIDNIGILVKDHSRSVIKHLGSDATYLKNPKTGFQSLLMNEYGINNPLFNTDVNNIRTNDYVLYDKNAKY
;
A
#
# COMPACT_ATOMS: atom_id res chain seq x y z
N MET A 1 0.00 19.76 7.74
CA MET A 1 -0.32 19.86 6.29
C MET A 1 -1.62 19.10 6.07
N LYS A 2 -2.66 19.68 5.46
CA LYS A 2 -4.02 19.08 5.45
C LYS A 2 -4.52 18.55 4.10
N ASN A 3 -3.75 18.70 3.01
CA ASN A 3 -4.20 18.38 1.64
C ASN A 3 -3.15 17.59 0.85
N VAL A 4 -2.54 16.56 1.45
CA VAL A 4 -1.58 15.69 0.74
C VAL A 4 -2.07 14.25 0.83
N VAL A 5 -2.11 13.56 -0.30
CA VAL A 5 -2.35 12.12 -0.39
C VAL A 5 -1.05 11.50 -0.92
N ALA A 6 -0.53 10.51 -0.20
CA ALA A 6 0.64 9.75 -0.63
C ALA A 6 0.20 8.48 -1.35
N LEU A 7 0.85 8.18 -2.48
CA LEU A 7 0.68 6.92 -3.19
C LEU A 7 1.97 6.10 -3.10
N VAL A 8 1.87 4.90 -2.52
CA VAL A 8 2.97 3.94 -2.43
C VAL A 8 2.78 2.89 -3.53
N ASN A 9 3.67 2.86 -4.53
CA ASN A 9 3.54 1.99 -5.70
C ASN A 9 4.32 0.67 -5.53
N LEU A 10 3.61 -0.46 -5.56
CA LEU A 10 4.20 -1.80 -5.46
C LEU A 10 4.40 -2.50 -6.82
N HIS A 11 3.94 -1.91 -7.93
CA HIS A 11 3.93 -2.55 -9.24
C HIS A 11 5.32 -2.76 -9.84
N ASN A 12 6.27 -1.88 -9.50
CA ASN A 12 7.64 -1.85 -10.02
C ASN A 12 8.69 -2.19 -8.94
N SER A 13 8.38 -3.17 -8.11
CA SER A 13 9.31 -3.64 -7.07
C SER A 13 10.48 -4.44 -7.67
N PRO A 14 11.73 -4.23 -7.22
CA PRO A 14 12.86 -5.10 -7.56
C PRO A 14 12.59 -6.57 -7.20
N ASN A 15 13.01 -7.48 -8.08
CA ASN A 15 12.91 -8.92 -7.85
C ASN A 15 14.17 -9.41 -7.11
N LEU A 16 13.99 -10.02 -5.94
CA LEU A 16 15.05 -10.61 -5.11
C LEU A 16 15.05 -12.15 -5.17
N GLY A 17 14.56 -12.72 -6.27
CA GLY A 17 14.47 -14.17 -6.48
C GLY A 17 13.51 -14.83 -5.49
N ILE A 18 14.02 -15.81 -4.75
CA ILE A 18 13.23 -16.65 -3.82
C ILE A 18 12.53 -15.81 -2.74
N LEU A 19 13.15 -14.70 -2.30
CA LEU A 19 12.59 -13.84 -1.26
C LEU A 19 11.30 -13.14 -1.69
N THR A 20 11.15 -12.86 -2.98
CA THR A 20 9.98 -12.18 -3.56
C THR A 20 9.09 -13.11 -4.39
N GLN A 21 9.31 -14.42 -4.31
CA GLN A 21 8.55 -15.40 -5.11
C GLN A 21 7.09 -15.51 -4.68
N ASN A 22 6.83 -15.48 -3.37
CA ASN A 22 5.49 -15.69 -2.79
C ASN A 22 4.93 -14.44 -2.08
N ARG A 23 5.62 -13.30 -2.21
CA ARG A 23 5.29 -12.05 -1.53
C ARG A 23 5.94 -10.86 -2.26
N PRO A 24 5.31 -9.68 -2.31
CA PRO A 24 5.96 -8.49 -2.84
C PRO A 24 7.04 -8.01 -1.88
N LEU A 25 8.03 -7.30 -2.42
CA LEU A 25 9.15 -6.73 -1.68
C LEU A 25 8.69 -5.97 -0.43
N ALA A 26 7.60 -5.22 -0.55
CA ALA A 26 7.01 -4.48 0.56
C ALA A 26 6.71 -5.31 1.81
N SER A 27 6.29 -6.57 1.64
CA SER A 27 5.99 -7.49 2.76
C SER A 27 7.15 -8.43 3.11
N THR A 28 8.30 -8.26 2.45
CA THR A 28 9.52 -9.00 2.77
C THR A 28 10.13 -8.43 4.05
N THR A 29 10.43 -9.32 5.00
CA THR A 29 10.99 -8.94 6.31
C THR A 29 12.41 -8.42 6.17
N PHE A 30 12.70 -7.36 6.91
CA PHE A 30 14.00 -6.72 7.06
C PHE A 30 14.38 -6.67 8.55
N LEU A 31 15.60 -7.08 8.88
CA LEU A 31 16.13 -7.13 10.24
C LEU A 31 15.23 -7.85 11.26
N GLY A 32 14.46 -8.87 10.82
CA GLY A 32 13.66 -9.75 11.67
C GLY A 32 12.35 -9.18 12.22
N ARG A 33 12.13 -7.85 12.17
CA ARG A 33 10.92 -7.21 12.73
C ARG A 33 10.19 -6.30 11.76
N TYR A 34 10.91 -5.63 10.87
CA TYR A 34 10.32 -4.67 9.94
C TYR A 34 10.06 -5.34 8.61
N THR A 35 9.28 -4.70 7.75
CA THR A 35 9.25 -4.99 6.32
C THR A 35 9.62 -3.75 5.54
N PHE A 36 9.92 -3.90 4.24
CA PHE A 36 10.36 -2.76 3.43
C PHE A 36 9.32 -1.63 3.36
N ILE A 37 8.02 -1.95 3.42
CA ILE A 37 6.97 -0.91 3.39
C ILE A 37 6.96 -0.04 4.64
N ASP A 38 7.42 -0.56 5.78
CA ASP A 38 7.44 0.17 7.05
C ASP A 38 8.29 1.44 6.96
N PHE A 39 9.36 1.44 6.15
CA PHE A 39 10.20 2.62 5.95
C PHE A 39 9.46 3.73 5.21
N ALA A 40 8.74 3.38 4.14
CA ALA A 40 7.94 4.34 3.39
C ALA A 40 6.82 4.91 4.26
N LEU A 41 6.10 4.05 4.99
CA LEU A 41 5.02 4.45 5.89
C LEU A 41 5.54 5.34 7.03
N SER A 42 6.67 4.97 7.66
CA SER A 42 7.27 5.76 8.73
C SER A 42 7.73 7.13 8.23
N ASN A 43 8.27 7.23 7.01
CA ASN A 43 8.64 8.52 6.43
C ASN A 43 7.43 9.42 6.20
N LEU A 44 6.32 8.86 5.71
CA LEU A 44 5.09 9.60 5.46
C LEU A 44 4.47 10.10 6.77
N THR A 45 4.32 9.23 7.77
CA THR A 45 3.73 9.60 9.06
C THR A 45 4.59 10.57 9.85
N ASN A 46 5.91 10.37 9.89
CA ASN A 46 6.83 11.32 10.53
C ASN A 46 6.85 12.69 9.83
N SER A 47 6.44 12.76 8.55
CA SER A 47 6.26 14.01 7.81
C SER A 47 4.86 14.62 7.97
N GLY A 48 3.98 14.01 8.77
CA GLY A 48 2.60 14.45 8.97
C GLY A 48 1.69 14.20 7.77
N ILE A 49 2.01 13.21 6.93
CA ILE A 49 1.18 12.74 5.83
C ILE A 49 0.48 11.46 6.28
N ASP A 50 -0.78 11.61 6.68
CA ASP A 50 -1.56 10.52 7.24
C ASP A 50 -2.47 9.83 6.21
N ASN A 51 -2.71 10.43 5.02
CA ASN A 51 -3.56 9.85 3.98
C ASN A 51 -2.70 9.10 2.96
N ILE A 52 -2.69 7.76 3.03
CA ILE A 52 -1.80 6.91 2.24
C ILE A 52 -2.60 5.88 1.44
N GLY A 53 -2.48 5.90 0.11
CA GLY A 53 -2.96 4.84 -0.77
C GLY A 53 -1.81 3.91 -1.18
N ILE A 54 -2.00 2.60 -1.00
CA ILE A 54 -0.98 1.59 -1.34
C ILE A 54 -1.44 0.83 -2.58
N LEU A 55 -0.79 1.06 -3.72
CA LEU A 55 -1.10 0.41 -5.00
C LEU A 55 -0.50 -1.00 -5.01
N VAL A 56 -1.32 -2.02 -4.77
CA VAL A 56 -0.92 -3.43 -4.77
C VAL A 56 -1.15 -4.05 -6.14
N LYS A 57 -0.13 -4.75 -6.64
CA LYS A 57 -0.19 -5.49 -7.91
C LYS A 57 -0.67 -6.93 -7.71
N ASP A 58 -0.03 -7.64 -6.80
CA ASP A 58 -0.18 -9.07 -6.58
C ASP A 58 0.02 -9.41 -5.10
N HIS A 59 -0.23 -10.68 -4.74
CA HIS A 59 0.08 -11.23 -3.42
C HIS A 59 -0.43 -10.38 -2.23
N SER A 60 -1.55 -9.67 -2.42
CA SER A 60 -2.09 -8.68 -1.46
C SER A 60 -2.28 -9.23 -0.07
N ARG A 61 -2.62 -10.52 0.03
CA ARG A 61 -2.78 -11.22 1.31
C ARG A 61 -1.54 -11.11 2.22
N SER A 62 -0.32 -11.14 1.68
CA SER A 62 0.88 -11.00 2.52
C SER A 62 1.09 -9.56 2.99
N VAL A 63 0.73 -8.57 2.17
CA VAL A 63 0.73 -7.15 2.52
C VAL A 63 -0.31 -6.87 3.60
N ILE A 64 -1.56 -7.29 3.40
CA ILE A 64 -2.65 -7.17 4.38
C ILE A 64 -2.27 -7.85 5.70
N LYS A 65 -1.68 -9.05 5.65
CA LYS A 65 -1.24 -9.76 6.85
C LYS A 65 -0.21 -8.95 7.66
N HIS A 66 0.68 -8.21 6.99
CA HIS A 66 1.68 -7.37 7.64
C HIS A 66 1.09 -6.05 8.15
N LEU A 67 0.31 -5.35 7.32
CA LEU A 67 -0.30 -4.07 7.66
C LEU A 67 -1.42 -4.20 8.71
N GLY A 68 -1.93 -5.41 8.90
CA GLY A 68 -3.13 -5.69 9.67
C GLY A 68 -4.36 -5.64 8.76
N SER A 69 -5.36 -6.46 9.10
CA SER A 69 -6.67 -6.44 8.42
C SER A 69 -7.23 -5.02 8.42
N ASP A 70 -7.90 -4.65 7.32
CA ASP A 70 -8.66 -3.38 7.12
C ASP A 70 -9.66 -3.06 8.25
N ALA A 71 -9.85 -3.96 9.22
CA ALA A 71 -10.66 -3.78 10.41
C ALA A 71 -9.95 -3.11 11.60
N THR A 72 -8.68 -2.71 11.47
CA THR A 72 -8.01 -1.95 12.55
C THR A 72 -8.12 -0.46 12.27
N TYR A 73 -9.32 0.09 12.52
CA TYR A 73 -9.65 1.52 12.63
C TYR A 73 -8.85 2.26 13.73
N LEU A 74 -7.73 1.69 14.19
CA LEU A 74 -6.81 2.33 15.10
C LEU A 74 -5.78 3.05 14.25
N LYS A 75 -5.85 4.39 14.25
CA LYS A 75 -4.74 5.26 13.88
C LYS A 75 -3.50 4.75 14.59
N ASN A 76 -2.67 3.97 13.90
CA ASN A 76 -1.38 3.61 14.45
C ASN A 76 -0.53 4.89 14.34
N PRO A 77 -0.06 5.45 15.47
CA PRO A 77 0.73 6.69 15.45
C PRO A 77 2.00 6.58 14.58
N LYS A 78 2.36 5.37 14.15
CA LYS A 78 3.51 5.10 13.27
C LYS A 78 3.16 4.89 11.80
N THR A 79 1.92 4.55 11.42
CA THR A 79 1.59 4.16 10.04
C THR A 79 0.42 4.89 9.37
N GLY A 80 -0.34 5.73 10.09
CA GLY A 80 -1.34 6.62 9.47
C GLY A 80 -2.57 5.88 8.92
N PHE A 81 -3.46 6.59 8.21
CA PHE A 81 -4.59 6.01 7.49
C PHE A 81 -4.13 5.43 6.15
N GLN A 82 -4.29 4.13 5.99
CA GLN A 82 -3.82 3.40 4.83
C GLN A 82 -5.01 2.77 4.10
N SER A 83 -5.14 3.06 2.80
CA SER A 83 -6.10 2.39 1.92
C SER A 83 -5.33 1.46 0.99
N LEU A 84 -5.68 0.18 1.01
CA LEU A 84 -5.10 -0.80 0.09
C LEU A 84 -5.83 -0.73 -1.25
N LEU A 85 -5.11 -0.40 -2.32
CA LEU A 85 -5.68 -0.18 -3.65
C LEU A 85 -5.30 -1.33 -4.56
N MET A 86 -6.31 -2.08 -4.99
CA MET A 86 -6.15 -3.23 -5.87
C MET A 86 -6.88 -2.97 -7.17
N ASN A 87 -6.31 -3.47 -8.26
CA ASN A 87 -6.99 -3.49 -9.55
C ASN A 87 -7.76 -4.81 -9.71
N GLU A 88 -8.93 -4.92 -9.07
CA GLU A 88 -9.71 -6.17 -9.05
C GLU A 88 -10.02 -6.70 -10.46
N TYR A 89 -10.40 -5.81 -11.37
CA TYR A 89 -10.69 -6.15 -12.77
C TYR A 89 -9.46 -6.68 -13.52
N GLY A 90 -8.28 -6.12 -13.22
CA GLY A 90 -7.02 -6.47 -13.86
C GLY A 90 -6.30 -7.67 -13.23
N ILE A 91 -6.67 -8.14 -12.03
CA ILE A 91 -5.94 -9.22 -11.32
C ILE A 91 -5.72 -10.44 -12.21
N ASN A 92 -6.76 -10.85 -12.95
CA ASN A 92 -6.71 -12.04 -13.82
C ASN A 92 -6.02 -11.78 -15.17
N ASN A 93 -5.77 -10.51 -15.53
CA ASN A 93 -5.15 -10.14 -16.79
C ASN A 93 -3.92 -9.24 -16.57
N PRO A 94 -2.70 -9.82 -16.58
CA PRO A 94 -1.46 -9.09 -16.33
C PRO A 94 -1.25 -7.86 -17.22
N LEU A 95 -1.76 -7.87 -18.46
CA LEU A 95 -1.63 -6.73 -19.39
C LEU A 95 -2.41 -5.50 -18.91
N PHE A 96 -3.51 -5.70 -18.18
CA PHE A 96 -4.34 -4.62 -17.65
C PHE A 96 -4.05 -4.34 -16.17
N ASN A 97 -3.29 -5.18 -15.48
CA ASN A 97 -2.84 -4.95 -14.10
C ASN A 97 -1.62 -4.02 -14.05
N THR A 98 -1.83 -2.78 -14.48
CA THR A 98 -0.83 -1.71 -14.41
C THR A 98 -1.09 -0.79 -13.22
N ASP A 99 -0.08 -0.05 -12.79
CA ASP A 99 -0.19 0.96 -11.74
C ASP A 99 -1.15 2.08 -12.14
N VAL A 100 -1.10 2.54 -13.39
CA VAL A 100 -2.04 3.54 -13.93
C VAL A 100 -3.48 3.04 -13.87
N ASN A 101 -3.73 1.79 -14.24
CA ASN A 101 -5.09 1.23 -14.18
C ASN A 101 -5.56 1.01 -12.74
N ASN A 102 -4.64 0.65 -11.83
CA ASN A 102 -4.93 0.56 -10.40
C ASN A 102 -5.32 1.94 -9.83
N ILE A 103 -4.58 3.00 -10.15
CA ILE A 103 -4.93 4.39 -9.78
C ILE A 103 -6.28 4.76 -10.37
N ARG A 104 -6.53 4.49 -11.66
CA ARG A 104 -7.79 4.83 -12.32
C ARG A 104 -9.00 4.17 -11.67
N THR A 105 -8.87 2.91 -11.26
CA THR A 105 -9.95 2.17 -10.61
C THR A 105 -10.21 2.66 -9.19
N ASN A 106 -9.19 3.24 -8.55
CA ASN A 106 -9.20 3.68 -7.16
C ASN A 106 -9.03 5.21 -7.02
N ASP A 107 -9.43 5.98 -8.02
CA ASP A 107 -9.22 7.44 -8.07
C ASP A 107 -10.04 8.18 -7.01
N TYR A 108 -11.08 7.54 -6.47
CA TYR A 108 -11.87 8.02 -5.33
C TYR A 108 -11.01 8.45 -4.14
N VAL A 109 -9.86 7.81 -3.92
CA VAL A 109 -8.90 8.14 -2.84
C VAL A 109 -8.33 9.56 -2.95
N LEU A 110 -8.28 10.12 -4.17
CA LEU A 110 -7.79 11.48 -4.40
C LEU A 110 -8.82 12.55 -4.05
N TYR A 111 -10.11 12.20 -4.12
CA TYR A 111 -11.22 13.13 -3.96
C TYR A 111 -11.89 13.04 -2.59
N ASP A 112 -11.68 11.93 -1.87
CA ASP A 112 -12.22 11.77 -0.54
C ASP A 112 -11.47 12.65 0.48
N LYS A 113 -11.84 13.94 0.52
CA LYS A 113 -11.41 14.89 1.55
C LYS A 113 -12.16 14.71 2.88
N ASN A 114 -13.20 13.87 2.90
CA ASN A 114 -14.23 13.82 3.94
C ASN A 114 -14.49 12.40 4.42
N ALA A 115 -13.44 11.58 4.49
CA ALA A 115 -13.42 10.36 5.28
C ALA A 115 -13.71 10.71 6.76
N LYS A 116 -14.98 10.94 7.08
CA LYS A 116 -15.54 10.93 8.43
C LYS A 116 -15.62 9.46 8.82
N TYR A 117 -14.50 8.91 9.25
CA TYR A 117 -14.47 7.68 10.02
C TYR A 117 -14.12 8.07 11.46
#